data_AF-K1T6I4-F1
#
_entry.id   AF-K1T6I4-F1
#
_cell.length_a   1.000
_cell.length_b   1.000
_cell.length_c   1.000
_cell.angle_alpha   90.00
_cell.angle_beta   90.00
_cell.angle_gamma   90.00
#
_symmetry.space_group_name_H-M   'P 1'
#
loop_
_entity.id
_entity.type
_entity.pdbx_description
1 polymer ?
#
loop_
_entity_poly.entity_id
_entity_poly.type
_entity_poly.pdbx_seq_one_letter_code
_entity_poly.pdbx_strand_id
1 'polypeptide(L)'
;MSAIEQQDSHRPPSDGGMAKEEFIRVGTTLYKIVEQPRLNGGYVKKRIAWNNETLRQDYGKDYIGSVPKYDGFCTVPEHIGYHPVVGKFLNLYEPIDHQPKEGDFSHIQSLVGHIFGEQYELGMDYLQLLYLYPIQKLPILLLVSEERNTGKSTFLNFLKLL
;
A
#
# COMPACT_ATOMS: atom_id res chain seq x y z
N MET A 1 -23.56 28.08 -11.54
CA MET A 1 -22.11 27.88 -11.70
C MET A 1 -21.54 27.71 -10.31
N SER A 2 -21.11 26.51 -9.93
CA SER A 2 -20.44 26.29 -8.64
C SER A 2 -19.19 25.45 -8.94
N ALA A 3 -18.04 26.10 -8.94
CA ALA A 3 -16.76 25.45 -9.15
C ALA A 3 -16.39 24.67 -7.89
N ILE A 4 -16.13 23.38 -8.08
CA ILE A 4 -15.63 22.45 -7.07
C ILE A 4 -14.15 22.81 -6.84
N GLU A 5 -13.79 23.13 -5.60
CA GLU A 5 -12.40 23.25 -5.17
C GLU A 5 -11.71 21.90 -5.34
N GLN A 6 -10.85 21.79 -6.34
CA GLN A 6 -9.92 20.67 -6.48
C GLN A 6 -8.85 20.81 -5.40
N GLN A 7 -8.78 19.86 -4.47
CA GLN A 7 -7.66 19.74 -3.54
C GLN A 7 -6.37 19.48 -4.33
N ASP A 8 -5.49 20.48 -4.27
CA ASP A 8 -4.21 20.57 -4.97
C ASP A 8 -3.21 19.57 -4.35
N SER A 9 -3.21 18.33 -4.83
CA SER A 9 -2.29 17.25 -4.41
C SER A 9 -0.85 17.42 -4.92
N HIS A 10 -0.48 18.60 -5.44
CA HIS A 10 0.74 18.81 -6.22
C HIS A 10 1.73 19.80 -5.61
N ARG A 11 1.54 20.26 -4.36
CA ARG A 11 2.58 21.08 -3.72
C ARG A 11 3.66 20.22 -3.06
N PRO A 12 4.94 20.45 -3.37
CA PRO A 12 6.01 19.98 -2.49
C PRO A 12 5.80 20.62 -1.10
N PRO A 13 6.11 19.91 0.01
CA PRO A 13 6.08 20.52 1.32
C PRO A 13 6.92 21.79 1.30
N SER A 14 6.32 22.93 1.67
CA SER A 14 7.04 24.18 1.82
C SER A 14 8.13 24.01 2.88
N ASP A 15 9.35 24.47 2.60
CA ASP A 15 10.52 24.47 3.49
C ASP A 15 10.30 25.17 4.87
N GLY A 16 9.11 25.70 5.15
CA GLY A 16 8.70 26.31 6.42
C GLY A 16 8.17 25.34 7.48
N GLY A 17 8.19 24.03 7.24
CA GLY A 17 7.79 23.02 8.21
C GLY A 17 8.43 21.70 7.87
N MET A 18 9.74 21.56 8.14
CA MET A 18 10.48 20.33 7.93
C MET A 18 9.75 19.21 8.68
N ALA A 19 9.08 18.31 7.93
CA ALA A 19 8.44 17.15 8.52
C ALA A 19 9.48 16.43 9.37
N LYS A 20 9.15 16.13 10.63
CA LYS A 20 10.08 15.53 11.59
C LYS A 20 10.76 14.34 10.94
N GLU A 21 12.09 14.39 10.82
CA GLU A 21 12.84 13.28 10.21
C GLU A 21 12.61 11.99 10.99
N GLU A 22 12.26 10.92 10.27
CA GLU A 22 11.93 9.63 10.86
C GLU A 22 13.06 8.63 10.57
N PHE A 23 13.58 8.03 11.63
CA PHE A 23 14.63 7.01 11.56
C PHE A 23 14.15 5.73 12.22
N ILE A 24 14.58 4.58 11.69
CA ILE A 24 14.34 3.25 12.26
C ILE A 24 15.62 2.42 12.22
N ARG A 25 15.77 1.46 13.12
CA ARG A 25 16.83 0.45 13.06
C ARG A 25 16.22 -0.93 12.90
N VAL A 26 16.59 -1.63 11.85
CA VAL A 26 16.15 -3.00 11.57
C VAL A 26 17.38 -3.90 11.55
N GLY A 27 17.44 -4.84 12.48
CA GLY A 27 18.65 -5.61 12.79
C GLY A 27 19.80 -4.67 13.18
N THR A 28 20.88 -4.70 12.40
CA THR A 28 22.06 -3.85 12.58
C THR A 28 22.03 -2.56 11.77
N THR A 29 21.08 -2.42 10.84
CA THR A 29 21.07 -1.34 9.85
C THR A 29 20.13 -0.22 10.28
N LEU A 30 20.65 1.00 10.28
CA LEU A 30 19.87 2.22 10.46
C LEU A 30 19.29 2.64 9.10
N TYR A 31 18.04 3.06 9.09
CA TYR A 31 17.36 3.60 7.91
C TYR A 31 16.79 4.98 8.23
N LYS A 32 16.90 5.89 7.27
CA LYS A 32 16.11 7.12 7.21
C LYS A 32 14.88 6.85 6.35
N ILE A 33 13.71 7.22 6.86
CA ILE A 33 12.48 7.26 6.09
C ILE A 33 12.45 8.59 5.34
N VAL A 34 12.32 8.52 4.02
CA VAL A 34 12.28 9.69 3.15
C VAL A 34 11.05 9.66 2.27
N GLU A 35 10.55 10.83 1.92
CA GLU A 35 9.63 11.02 0.80
C GLU A 35 10.46 11.33 -0.45
N GLN A 36 10.70 10.33 -1.30
CA GLN A 36 11.47 10.53 -2.53
C GLN A 36 10.56 11.07 -3.64
N PRO A 37 10.88 12.24 -4.26
CA PRO A 37 10.09 12.76 -5.36
C PRO A 37 10.18 11.85 -6.59
N ARG A 38 9.07 11.72 -7.32
CA ARG A 38 8.99 10.98 -8.58
C ARG A 38 9.06 11.93 -9.78
N LEU A 39 9.52 11.41 -10.92
CA LEU A 39 9.62 12.18 -12.18
C LEU A 39 8.26 12.74 -12.63
N ASN A 40 7.19 12.00 -12.41
CA ASN A 40 5.83 12.37 -12.83
C ASN A 40 5.08 13.20 -11.76
N GLY A 41 5.79 13.76 -10.79
CA GLY A 41 5.19 14.40 -9.61
C GLY A 41 4.82 13.40 -8.51
N GLY A 42 4.53 13.93 -7.33
CA GLY A 42 4.26 13.16 -6.11
C GLY A 42 5.53 12.59 -5.46
N TYR A 43 5.31 11.87 -4.36
CA TYR A 43 6.37 11.29 -3.52
C TYR A 43 6.17 9.80 -3.32
N VAL A 44 7.25 9.10 -2.97
CA VAL A 44 7.19 7.73 -2.49
C VAL A 44 8.02 7.58 -1.22
N LYS A 45 7.38 7.06 -0.18
CA LYS A 45 8.04 6.68 1.06
C LYS A 45 9.09 5.61 0.76
N LYS A 46 10.35 5.90 1.08
CA LYS A 46 11.47 4.97 0.95
C LYS A 46 12.29 4.90 2.21
N ARG A 47 12.88 3.73 2.42
CA ARG A 47 13.90 3.48 3.44
C ARG A 47 15.27 3.56 2.77
N ILE A 48 16.08 4.53 3.17
CA ILE A 48 17.48 4.60 2.74
C ILE A 48 18.36 4.17 3.90
N ALA A 49 19.31 3.26 3.65
CA ALA A 49 20.32 2.95 4.65
C ALA A 49 21.05 4.24 5.05
N TRP A 50 21.23 4.43 6.35
CA TRP A 50 21.79 5.64 6.93
C TRP A 50 23.00 5.32 7.80
N ASN A 51 23.97 6.22 7.83
CA ASN A 51 25.17 6.05 8.63
C ASN A 51 24.88 6.45 10.10
N ASN A 52 25.25 5.56 11.03
CA ASN A 52 25.10 5.81 12.47
C ASN A 52 25.95 7.00 12.95
N GLU A 53 27.13 7.21 12.37
CA GLU A 53 28.02 8.33 12.73
C GLU A 53 27.44 9.66 12.29
N THR A 54 26.91 9.74 11.07
CA THR A 54 26.20 10.93 10.58
C THR A 54 25.00 11.26 11.46
N LEU A 55 24.19 10.26 11.83
CA LEU A 55 23.09 10.48 12.78
C LEU A 55 23.57 11.06 14.12
N ARG A 56 24.69 10.56 14.66
CA ARG A 56 25.27 11.07 15.91
C ARG A 56 25.78 12.50 15.78
N GLN A 57 26.36 12.85 14.64
CA GLN A 57 26.87 14.20 14.37
C GLN A 57 25.72 15.21 14.24
N ASP A 58 24.65 14.82 13.55
CA ASP A 58 23.51 15.69 13.27
C ASP A 58 22.58 15.85 14.50
N TYR A 59 22.37 14.78 15.27
CA TYR A 59 21.35 14.71 16.32
C TYR A 59 21.90 14.47 17.74
N GLY A 60 23.20 14.26 17.88
CA GLY A 60 23.85 13.95 19.14
C GLY A 60 23.89 12.45 19.48
N LYS A 61 24.77 12.10 20.42
CA LYS A 61 25.09 10.72 20.80
C LYS A 61 23.89 9.93 21.32
N ASP A 62 22.99 10.60 22.05
CA ASP A 62 21.88 9.97 22.75
C ASP A 62 20.66 9.73 21.86
N TYR A 63 20.60 10.39 20.69
CA TYR A 63 19.46 10.27 19.78
C TYR A 63 19.25 8.83 19.29
N ILE A 64 20.34 8.06 19.09
CA ILE A 64 20.28 6.64 18.69
C ILE A 64 19.48 5.77 19.68
N GLY A 65 19.40 6.19 20.94
CA GLY A 65 18.60 5.52 21.97
C GLY A 65 17.10 5.63 21.71
N SER A 66 16.66 6.72 21.05
CA SER A 66 15.26 7.01 20.75
C SER A 66 14.75 6.36 19.46
N VAL A 67 15.66 5.94 18.57
CA VAL A 67 15.32 5.29 17.29
C VAL A 67 14.63 3.94 17.54
N PRO A 68 13.40 3.71 17.01
CA PRO A 68 12.71 2.42 17.09
C PRO A 68 13.54 1.26 16.54
N LYS A 69 13.48 0.10 17.20
CA LYS A 69 14.33 -1.06 16.94
C LYS A 69 13.48 -2.28 16.61
N TYR A 70 13.81 -2.91 15.49
CA TYR A 70 13.18 -4.13 15.01
C TYR A 70 14.25 -5.18 14.76
N ASP A 71 13.92 -6.46 14.97
CA ASP A 71 14.85 -7.58 14.73
C ASP A 71 15.01 -7.86 13.23
N GLY A 72 14.01 -7.54 12.43
CA GLY A 72 14.00 -7.75 10.98
C GLY A 72 12.76 -7.19 10.29
N PHE A 73 12.64 -7.50 9.00
CA PHE A 73 11.42 -7.26 8.23
C PHE A 73 10.57 -8.53 8.15
N CYS A 74 9.27 -8.36 8.01
CA CYS A 74 8.33 -9.45 7.72
C CYS A 74 7.29 -8.99 6.70
N THR A 75 6.54 -9.92 6.12
CA THR A 75 5.36 -9.61 5.31
C THR A 75 4.21 -10.45 5.83
N VAL A 76 3.33 -9.84 6.61
CA VAL A 76 2.11 -10.46 7.13
C VAL A 76 0.93 -9.64 6.63
N PRO A 77 0.27 -10.09 5.54
CA PRO A 77 -0.86 -9.37 4.95
C PRO A 77 -2.10 -9.41 5.86
N GLU A 78 -2.70 -8.25 6.12
CA GLU A 78 -3.98 -8.13 6.82
C GLU A 78 -4.65 -6.80 6.45
N HIS A 79 -5.80 -6.84 5.77
CA HIS A 79 -6.42 -5.64 5.20
C HIS A 79 -7.29 -4.89 6.23
N ILE A 80 -8.09 -5.62 7.01
CA ILE A 80 -9.06 -5.04 7.96
C ILE A 80 -8.43 -4.74 9.33
N GLY A 81 -7.34 -5.43 9.67
CA GLY A 81 -6.66 -5.33 10.95
C GLY A 81 -5.18 -5.02 10.81
N TYR A 82 -4.76 -4.22 9.83
CA TYR A 82 -3.34 -4.02 9.54
C TYR A 82 -2.49 -3.70 10.78
N HIS A 83 -1.44 -4.49 10.98
CA HIS A 83 -0.43 -4.29 12.01
C HIS A 83 0.92 -3.88 11.37
N PRO A 84 1.42 -2.66 11.64
CA PRO A 84 2.72 -2.21 11.12
C PRO A 84 3.90 -2.93 11.77
N VAL A 85 3.70 -3.51 12.96
CA VAL A 85 4.72 -4.25 13.70
C VAL A 85 4.13 -5.58 14.13
N VAL A 86 4.82 -6.67 13.79
CA VAL A 86 4.43 -8.04 14.18
C VAL A 86 5.52 -8.61 15.10
N GLY A 87 5.22 -8.69 16.40
CA GLY A 87 6.22 -9.00 17.42
C GLY A 87 7.33 -7.94 17.46
N LYS A 88 8.55 -8.32 17.06
CA LYS A 88 9.71 -7.41 16.93
C LYS A 88 10.08 -7.09 15.48
N PHE A 89 9.25 -7.47 14.52
CA PHE A 89 9.52 -7.28 13.09
C PHE A 89 8.70 -6.13 12.53
N LEU A 90 9.30 -5.34 11.64
CA LEU A 90 8.59 -4.31 10.90
C LEU A 90 7.90 -4.95 9.69
N ASN A 91 6.59 -4.74 9.55
CA ASN A 91 5.82 -5.29 8.43
C ASN A 91 6.11 -4.48 7.15
N LEU A 92 6.34 -5.18 6.05
CA LEU A 92 6.49 -4.62 4.70
C LEU A 92 5.17 -4.52 3.97
N TYR A 93 4.14 -5.23 4.45
CA TYR A 93 2.79 -5.05 3.99
C TYR A 93 2.31 -3.65 4.35
N GLU A 94 1.60 -2.98 3.44
CA GLU A 94 1.03 -1.65 3.65
C GLU A 94 -0.50 -1.76 3.65
N PRO A 95 -1.21 -0.93 4.44
CA PRO A 95 -2.65 -0.95 4.46
C PRO A 95 -3.19 -0.51 3.09
N ILE A 96 -4.34 -1.07 2.71
CA ILE A 96 -5.06 -0.64 1.51
C ILE A 96 -5.82 0.64 1.83
N ASP A 97 -5.66 1.65 0.97
CA ASP A 97 -6.30 2.96 1.16
C ASP A 97 -7.83 2.90 1.00
N HIS A 98 -8.33 1.93 0.22
CA HIS A 98 -9.75 1.77 -0.03
C HIS A 98 -10.42 0.93 1.07
N GLN A 99 -11.43 1.52 1.71
CA GLN A 99 -12.29 0.82 2.67
C GLN A 99 -13.66 0.55 2.05
N PRO A 100 -14.11 -0.72 2.01
CA PRO A 100 -15.45 -1.08 1.58
C PRO A 100 -16.51 -0.32 2.36
N LYS A 101 -17.56 0.10 1.66
CA LYS A 101 -18.73 0.75 2.24
C LYS A 101 -19.98 0.08 1.71
N GLU A 102 -21.01 0.04 2.54
CA GLU A 102 -22.32 -0.41 2.13
C GLU A 102 -22.89 0.53 1.06
N GLY A 103 -23.50 -0.04 0.03
CA GLY A 103 -24.09 0.71 -1.08
C GLY A 103 -24.26 -0.13 -2.34
N ASP A 104 -24.79 0.51 -3.39
CA ASP A 104 -24.85 -0.10 -4.72
C ASP A 104 -23.46 -0.16 -5.36
N PHE A 105 -23.18 -1.29 -6.01
CA PHE A 105 -21.93 -1.54 -6.72
C PHE A 105 -22.19 -2.08 -8.13
N SER A 106 -23.26 -1.61 -8.78
CA SER A 106 -23.72 -2.05 -10.11
C SER A 106 -22.63 -2.20 -11.18
N HIS A 107 -21.64 -1.30 -11.22
CA HIS A 107 -20.49 -1.42 -12.14
C HIS A 107 -19.56 -2.58 -11.81
N ILE A 108 -19.26 -2.82 -10.53
CA ILE A 108 -18.44 -3.95 -10.08
C ILE A 108 -19.21 -5.24 -10.35
N GLN A 109 -20.50 -5.29 -9.99
CA GLN A 109 -21.37 -6.43 -10.27
C GLN A 109 -21.41 -6.76 -11.76
N SER A 110 -21.58 -5.74 -12.62
CA SER A 110 -21.55 -5.93 -14.08
C SER A 110 -20.20 -6.45 -14.56
N LEU A 111 -19.09 -5.93 -14.04
CA LEU A 111 -17.74 -6.40 -14.38
C LEU A 111 -17.51 -7.84 -13.97
N VAL A 112 -17.89 -8.22 -12.74
CA VAL A 112 -17.75 -9.60 -12.26
C VAL A 112 -18.65 -10.55 -13.05
N GLY A 113 -19.90 -10.17 -13.31
CA GLY A 113 -20.82 -10.95 -14.15
C GLY A 113 -20.28 -11.14 -15.56
N HIS A 114 -19.65 -10.12 -16.14
CA HIS A 114 -19.00 -10.20 -17.44
C HIS A 114 -17.79 -11.15 -17.45
N ILE A 115 -16.97 -11.14 -16.40
CA ILE A 115 -15.73 -11.95 -16.32
C ILE A 115 -16.01 -13.40 -15.96
N PHE A 116 -16.92 -13.65 -15.02
CA PHE A 116 -17.20 -14.99 -14.49
C PHE A 116 -18.43 -15.65 -15.12
N GLY A 117 -19.30 -14.90 -15.80
CA GLY A 117 -20.49 -15.42 -16.47
C GLY A 117 -21.38 -16.20 -15.52
N GLU A 118 -21.65 -17.47 -15.86
CA GLU A 118 -22.43 -18.41 -15.04
C GLU A 118 -21.80 -18.66 -13.64
N GLN A 119 -20.50 -18.40 -13.48
CA GLN A 119 -19.77 -18.55 -12.22
C GLN A 119 -19.73 -17.25 -11.39
N TYR A 120 -20.69 -16.34 -11.58
CA TYR A 120 -20.73 -15.04 -10.90
C TYR A 120 -20.52 -15.14 -9.38
N GLU A 121 -21.25 -16.02 -8.70
CA GLU A 121 -21.14 -16.22 -7.24
C GLU A 121 -19.72 -16.64 -6.82
N LEU A 122 -19.09 -17.53 -7.60
CA LEU A 122 -17.69 -17.94 -7.36
C LEU A 122 -16.73 -16.75 -7.52
N GLY A 123 -17.00 -15.86 -8.48
CA GLY A 123 -16.25 -14.63 -8.67
C GLY A 123 -16.40 -13.67 -7.48
N MET A 124 -17.61 -13.53 -6.95
CA MET A 124 -17.86 -12.71 -5.75
C MET A 124 -17.16 -13.28 -4.51
N ASP A 125 -17.26 -14.59 -4.27
CA ASP A 125 -16.55 -15.29 -3.19
C ASP A 125 -15.04 -15.11 -3.33
N TYR A 126 -14.50 -15.24 -4.54
CA TYR A 126 -13.08 -15.06 -4.82
C TYR A 126 -12.60 -13.65 -4.42
N LEU A 127 -13.33 -12.61 -4.82
CA LEU A 127 -13.00 -11.22 -4.48
C LEU A 127 -13.12 -10.94 -2.98
N GLN A 128 -14.15 -11.49 -2.34
CA GLN A 128 -14.34 -11.36 -0.90
C GLN A 128 -13.20 -12.04 -0.13
N LEU A 129 -12.80 -13.26 -0.52
CA LEU A 129 -11.70 -13.98 0.11
C LEU A 129 -10.36 -13.29 -0.09
N LEU A 130 -10.10 -12.74 -1.28
CA LEU A 130 -8.91 -11.92 -1.51
C LEU A 130 -8.82 -10.78 -0.49
N TYR A 131 -9.95 -10.11 -0.22
CA TYR A 131 -9.96 -8.95 0.67
C TYR A 131 -9.94 -9.33 2.16
N LEU A 132 -10.77 -10.30 2.57
CA LEU A 132 -10.94 -10.67 3.98
C LEU A 132 -9.82 -11.59 4.47
N TYR A 133 -9.26 -12.43 3.60
CA TYR A 133 -8.31 -13.47 3.95
C TYR A 133 -7.13 -13.49 2.97
N PRO A 134 -6.29 -12.45 2.94
CA PRO A 134 -5.23 -12.28 1.93
C PRO A 134 -4.13 -13.35 1.95
N ILE A 135 -4.07 -14.19 2.99
CA ILE A 135 -3.16 -15.34 3.09
C ILE A 135 -3.76 -16.64 2.55
N GLN A 136 -5.06 -16.65 2.25
CA GLN A 136 -5.78 -17.80 1.72
C GLN A 136 -5.29 -18.11 0.31
N LYS A 137 -4.94 -19.37 0.06
CA LYS A 137 -4.65 -19.84 -1.30
C LYS A 137 -5.96 -19.92 -2.07
N LEU A 138 -6.03 -19.21 -3.19
CA LEU A 138 -7.16 -19.22 -4.11
C LEU A 138 -6.77 -19.86 -5.46
N PRO A 139 -7.74 -20.34 -6.25
CA PRO A 139 -7.49 -20.83 -7.60
C PRO A 139 -6.83 -19.77 -8.49
N ILE A 140 -5.94 -20.18 -9.39
CA ILE A 140 -5.35 -19.27 -10.37
C ILE A 140 -6.41 -18.92 -11.43
N LEU A 141 -6.76 -17.64 -11.54
CA LEU A 141 -7.66 -17.17 -12.60
C LEU A 141 -6.95 -17.17 -13.96
N LEU A 142 -7.43 -18.00 -14.89
CA LEU A 142 -6.97 -18.05 -16.27
C LEU A 142 -7.98 -17.37 -17.17
N LEU A 143 -7.74 -16.09 -17.48
CA LEU A 143 -8.61 -15.30 -18.34
C LEU A 143 -8.26 -15.51 -19.82
N VAL A 144 -9.02 -16.35 -20.51
CA VAL A 144 -8.81 -16.68 -21.93
C VAL A 144 -9.97 -16.13 -22.76
N SER A 145 -9.67 -15.47 -23.87
CA SER A 145 -10.67 -15.18 -24.91
C SER A 145 -10.01 -15.12 -26.28
N GLU A 146 -10.71 -15.59 -27.31
CA GLU A 146 -10.27 -15.49 -28.71
C GLU A 146 -10.23 -14.02 -29.17
N GLU A 147 -11.17 -13.21 -28.67
CA GLU A 147 -11.32 -11.80 -29.02
C GLU A 147 -10.49 -10.87 -28.12
N ARG A 148 -10.13 -9.70 -28.66
CA ARG A 148 -9.48 -8.61 -27.91
C ARG A 148 -10.53 -7.74 -27.20
N ASN A 149 -10.10 -6.95 -26.22
CA ASN A 149 -10.92 -5.97 -25.50
C ASN A 149 -12.10 -6.54 -24.68
N THR A 150 -11.97 -7.79 -24.20
CA THR A 150 -12.99 -8.46 -23.38
C THR A 150 -12.98 -8.09 -21.89
N GLY A 151 -12.43 -6.93 -21.52
CA GLY A 151 -12.41 -6.45 -20.12
C GLY A 151 -11.31 -7.05 -19.21
N LYS A 152 -10.47 -7.96 -19.70
CA LYS A 152 -9.39 -8.60 -18.91
C LYS A 152 -8.46 -7.59 -18.22
N SER A 153 -7.94 -6.60 -18.96
CA SER A 153 -7.05 -5.58 -18.40
C SER A 153 -7.77 -4.70 -17.37
N THR A 154 -9.05 -4.40 -17.61
CA THR A 154 -9.90 -3.66 -16.66
C THR A 154 -10.05 -4.43 -15.36
N PHE A 155 -10.34 -5.73 -15.44
CA PHE A 155 -10.46 -6.60 -14.28
C PHE A 155 -9.13 -6.71 -13.50
N LEU A 156 -8.01 -6.92 -14.19
CA LEU A 156 -6.69 -6.95 -13.53
C LEU A 156 -6.33 -5.61 -12.87
N ASN A 157 -6.73 -4.48 -13.46
CA ASN A 157 -6.52 -3.18 -12.84
C ASN A 157 -7.46 -2.97 -11.64
N PHE A 158 -8.70 -3.46 -11.70
CA PHE A 158 -9.61 -3.50 -10.57
C PHE A 158 -9.03 -4.31 -9.41
N LEU A 159 -8.45 -5.49 -9.67
CA LEU A 159 -7.77 -6.31 -8.64
C LEU A 159 -6.57 -5.63 -7.98
N LYS A 160 -5.93 -4.64 -8.62
CA LYS A 160 -4.83 -3.87 -8.01
C LYS A 160 -5.32 -2.79 -7.04
N LEU A 161 -6.62 -2.47 -7.11
CA LEU A 161 -7.26 -1.49 -6.23
C LEU A 161 -7.93 -2.16 -5.02
N LEU A 162 -8.02 -3.50 -5.04
CA LEU A 162 -8.40 -4.34 -3.90
C LEU A 162 -7.16 -4.73 -3.10
#